data_AF-A0A931ZYQ3-F1
#
_entry.id   AF-A0A931ZYQ3-F1
#
_cell.length_a   1.000
_cell.length_b   1.000
_cell.length_c   1.000
_cell.angle_alpha   90.00
_cell.angle_beta   90.00
_cell.angle_gamma   90.00
#
_symmetry.space_group_name_H-M   'P 1'
#
loop_
_entity.id
_entity.type
_entity.pdbx_description
1 polymer ?
#
loop_
_entity_poly.entity_id
_entity_poly.type
_entity_poly.pdbx_seq_one_letter_code
_entity_poly.pdbx_strand_id
1 'polypeptide(L)'
;MFQKLKQKHQERRKRRYLLMNQPSAYDHAILSWIAPEALRHERGRVWKIIMGIIMAGLITWSIYTKIWTFTVALIAVIATYSLVSLDHPKDVEIKISNIGIKVGARKYPYSRIRAFWLIYELPHVETLNIRVRGELAGDITIQLDGQNPSEVREILMEKIPELEGQNEKFSDILFRLLKL
;
A
#
# COMPACT_ATOMS: atom_id res chain seq x y z
N MET A 1 -28.24 6.25 22.75
CA MET A 1 -28.50 6.05 21.31
C MET A 1 -27.23 5.73 20.49
N PHE A 2 -26.12 6.44 20.71
CA PHE A 2 -24.88 6.28 19.93
C PHE A 2 -24.13 4.93 20.07
N GLN A 3 -24.22 4.23 21.21
CA GLN A 3 -23.52 2.95 21.39
C GLN A 3 -24.12 1.80 20.54
N LYS A 4 -25.45 1.76 20.37
CA LYS A 4 -26.13 0.75 19.53
C LYS A 4 -25.75 0.86 18.05
N LEU A 5 -25.49 2.08 17.56
CA LEU A 5 -25.04 2.32 16.19
C LEU A 5 -23.61 1.82 15.95
N LYS A 6 -22.69 2.07 16.89
CA LYS A 6 -21.32 1.52 16.83
C LYS A 6 -21.30 -0.02 16.79
N GLN A 7 -22.11 -0.68 17.63
CA GLN A 7 -22.22 -2.14 17.67
C GLN A 7 -22.76 -2.71 16.35
N LYS A 8 -23.83 -2.12 15.81
CA LYS A 8 -24.41 -2.55 14.52
C LYS A 8 -23.42 -2.40 13.37
N HIS A 9 -22.60 -1.35 13.36
CA HIS A 9 -21.53 -1.18 12.38
C HIS A 9 -20.41 -2.23 12.54
N GLN A 10 -20.02 -2.53 13.79
CA GLN A 10 -19.02 -3.57 14.09
C GLN A 10 -19.48 -4.97 13.64
N GLU A 11 -20.73 -5.33 13.92
CA GLU A 11 -21.30 -6.62 13.50
C GLU A 11 -21.42 -6.74 11.98
N ARG A 12 -21.85 -5.67 11.30
CA ARG A 12 -21.89 -5.66 9.83
C ARG A 12 -20.50 -5.83 9.22
N ARG A 13 -19.48 -5.19 9.80
CA ARG A 13 -18.08 -5.39 9.37
C ARG A 13 -17.66 -6.83 9.61
N LYS A 14 -17.84 -7.37 10.83
CA LYS A 14 -17.50 -8.77 11.16
C LYS A 14 -18.18 -9.78 10.24
N ARG A 15 -19.49 -9.64 10.00
CA ARG A 15 -20.21 -10.51 9.05
C ARG A 15 -19.66 -10.41 7.64
N ARG A 16 -19.33 -9.21 7.17
CA ARG A 16 -18.74 -9.02 5.84
C ARG A 16 -17.33 -9.66 5.74
N TYR A 17 -16.52 -9.57 6.79
CA TYR A 17 -15.23 -10.27 6.88
C TYR A 17 -15.40 -11.79 6.84
N LEU A 18 -16.37 -12.33 7.59
CA LEU A 18 -16.67 -13.77 7.60
C LEU A 18 -17.18 -14.28 6.24
N LEU A 19 -18.00 -13.49 5.54
CA LEU A 19 -18.50 -13.84 4.21
C LEU A 19 -17.41 -13.77 3.12
N MET A 20 -16.48 -12.81 3.21
CA MET A 20 -15.34 -12.71 2.29
C MET A 20 -14.31 -13.82 2.50
N ASN A 21 -14.21 -14.36 3.72
CA ASN A 21 -13.26 -15.40 4.09
C ASN A 21 -13.88 -16.81 4.19
N GLN A 22 -14.94 -17.08 3.43
CA GLN A 22 -15.44 -18.44 3.26
C GLN A 22 -14.37 -19.34 2.60
N PRO A 23 -14.31 -20.63 2.98
CA PRO A 23 -13.38 -21.60 2.41
C PRO A 23 -13.54 -21.60 0.89
N SER A 24 -12.48 -21.22 0.22
CA SER A 24 -12.43 -21.00 -1.21
C SER A 24 -11.28 -21.82 -1.79
N ALA A 25 -11.29 -22.08 -3.10
CA ALA A 25 -10.18 -22.78 -3.74
C ALA A 25 -8.81 -22.07 -3.55
N TYR A 26 -8.81 -20.79 -3.16
CA TYR A 26 -7.65 -20.01 -2.74
C TYR A 26 -7.06 -20.39 -1.37
N ASP A 27 -7.80 -21.14 -0.53
CA ASP A 27 -7.31 -21.58 0.78
C ASP A 27 -6.46 -22.86 0.71
N HIS A 28 -6.44 -23.54 -0.44
CA HIS A 28 -5.39 -24.51 -0.78
C HIS A 28 -4.17 -23.74 -1.28
N ALA A 29 -3.50 -23.07 -0.34
CA ALA A 29 -2.31 -22.27 -0.62
C ALA A 29 -1.09 -23.18 -0.78
N ILE A 30 -0.32 -22.94 -1.84
CA ILE A 30 1.02 -23.53 -2.02
C ILE A 30 1.98 -22.81 -1.06
N LEU A 31 1.82 -21.49 -0.93
CA LEU A 31 2.60 -20.65 -0.04
C LEU A 31 1.68 -19.64 0.66
N SER A 32 1.87 -19.46 1.97
CA SER A 32 1.13 -18.45 2.74
C SER A 32 2.02 -17.78 3.78
N TRP A 33 1.95 -16.47 3.88
CA TRP A 33 2.67 -15.68 4.87
C TRP A 33 1.87 -14.44 5.26
N ILE A 34 2.27 -13.79 6.33
CA ILE A 34 1.67 -12.54 6.79
C ILE A 34 2.65 -11.44 6.47
N ALA A 35 2.18 -10.37 5.81
CA ALA A 35 3.01 -9.21 5.57
C ALA A 35 2.17 -7.91 5.64
N PRO A 36 2.82 -6.74 5.80
CA PRO A 36 2.12 -5.46 5.84
C PRO A 36 1.49 -5.13 4.48
N GLU A 37 0.21 -4.75 4.47
CA GLU A 37 -0.57 -4.45 3.23
C GLU A 37 0.04 -3.32 2.38
N ALA A 38 0.80 -2.40 2.99
CA ALA A 38 1.48 -1.34 2.28
C ALA A 38 2.89 -1.14 2.84
N LEU A 39 3.86 -0.92 1.94
CA LEU A 39 5.19 -0.46 2.31
C LEU A 39 5.06 0.84 3.09
N ARG A 40 5.55 0.80 4.33
CA ARG A 40 5.67 1.99 5.16
C ARG A 40 6.78 2.84 4.56
N HIS A 41 6.44 3.76 3.64
CA HIS A 41 7.32 4.89 3.34
C HIS A 41 7.34 5.77 4.59
N GLU A 42 8.15 5.38 5.57
CA GLU A 42 8.47 6.24 6.70
C GLU A 42 9.27 7.42 6.15
N ARG A 43 8.57 8.45 5.69
CA ARG A 43 9.20 9.74 5.44
C ARG A 43 9.88 10.14 6.74
N GLY A 44 11.21 10.22 6.69
CA GLY A 44 12.05 10.39 7.87
C GLY A 44 11.62 11.59 8.71
N ARG A 45 11.99 11.58 10.00
CA ARG A 45 11.64 12.65 10.95
C ARG A 45 12.01 14.05 10.42
N VAL A 46 13.12 14.14 9.68
CA VAL A 46 13.58 15.36 9.00
C VAL A 46 12.57 15.89 7.97
N TRP A 47 11.96 15.03 7.16
CA TRP A 47 10.97 15.43 6.17
C TRP A 47 9.73 16.07 6.83
N LYS A 48 9.28 15.50 7.96
CA LYS A 48 8.17 16.04 8.74
C LYS A 48 8.51 17.42 9.32
N ILE A 49 9.75 17.61 9.78
CA ILE A 49 10.23 18.89 10.29
C ILE A 49 10.27 19.94 9.17
N ILE A 50 10.85 19.60 8.01
CA ILE A 50 10.92 20.52 6.86
C ILE A 50 9.51 20.94 6.41
N MET A 51 8.60 19.98 6.24
CA MET A 51 7.21 20.28 5.86
C MET A 51 6.50 21.12 6.92
N GLY A 52 6.74 20.85 8.20
CA GLY A 52 6.21 21.66 9.30
C GLY A 52 6.69 23.12 9.24
N ILE A 53 7.97 23.34 8.94
CA ILE A 53 8.53 24.70 8.78
C ILE A 53 7.91 25.42 7.58
N ILE A 54 7.79 24.74 6.43
CA ILE A 54 7.16 25.32 5.24
C ILE A 54 5.72 25.72 5.52
N MET A 55 4.93 24.83 6.14
CA MET A 55 3.54 25.12 6.49
C MET A 55 3.42 26.25 7.50
N ALA A 56 4.27 26.29 8.53
CA ALA A 56 4.29 27.38 9.50
C ALA A 56 4.61 28.73 8.83
N GLY A 57 5.55 28.74 7.88
CA GLY A 57 5.87 29.91 7.06
C GLY A 57 4.68 30.38 6.24
N LEU A 58 4.00 29.46 5.54
CA LEU A 58 2.80 29.78 4.74
C LEU A 58 1.65 30.32 5.59
N ILE A 59 1.41 29.76 6.77
CA ILE A 59 0.38 30.24 7.70
C ILE A 59 0.74 31.66 8.19
N THR A 60 1.99 31.87 8.60
CA THR A 60 2.47 33.20 9.07
C THR A 60 2.31 34.25 7.97
N TRP A 61 2.70 33.91 6.74
CA TRP A 61 2.52 34.76 5.56
C TRP A 61 1.05 35.06 5.27
N SER A 62 0.19 34.05 5.36
CA SER A 62 -1.26 34.19 5.14
C SER A 62 -1.91 35.14 6.15
N ILE A 63 -1.47 35.10 7.41
CA ILE A 63 -1.95 36.00 8.46
C ILE A 63 -1.47 37.43 8.20
N TYR A 64 -0.19 37.61 7.84
CA TYR A 64 0.38 38.92 7.51
C TYR A 64 -0.36 39.60 6.35
N THR A 65 -0.67 38.83 5.31
CA THR A 65 -1.43 39.31 4.13
C THR A 65 -2.95 39.41 4.36
N LYS A 66 -3.44 39.02 5.56
CA LYS A 66 -4.87 38.99 5.94
C LYS A 66 -5.76 38.17 4.98
N ILE A 67 -5.21 37.10 4.40
CA ILE A 67 -5.95 36.19 3.52
C ILE A 67 -6.49 35.03 4.37
N TRP A 68 -7.60 35.26 5.07
CA TRP A 68 -8.17 34.30 6.02
C TRP A 68 -8.65 33.00 5.37
N THR A 69 -9.16 33.05 4.14
CA THR A 69 -9.63 31.88 3.40
C THR A 69 -8.52 30.88 3.10
N PHE A 70 -7.33 31.38 2.75
CA PHE A 70 -6.15 30.56 2.49
C PHE A 70 -5.63 29.86 3.76
N THR A 71 -5.65 30.57 4.89
CA THR A 71 -5.29 29.98 6.19
C THR A 71 -6.19 28.79 6.55
N VAL A 72 -7.52 28.95 6.39
CA VAL A 72 -8.48 27.88 6.68
C VAL A 72 -8.28 26.67 5.75
N ALA A 73 -8.01 26.90 4.46
CA ALA A 73 -7.73 25.82 3.52
C ALA A 73 -6.47 25.03 3.91
N LEU A 74 -5.38 25.71 4.31
CA LEU A 74 -4.16 25.05 4.77
C LEU A 74 -4.40 24.18 6.01
N ILE A 75 -5.15 24.68 6.99
CA ILE A 75 -5.49 23.92 8.20
C ILE A 75 -6.30 22.67 7.84
N ALA A 76 -7.25 22.79 6.90
CA ALA A 76 -8.06 21.64 6.44
C ALA A 76 -7.20 20.57 5.75
N VAL A 77 -6.21 20.97 4.94
CA VAL A 77 -5.25 20.05 4.32
C VAL A 77 -4.42 19.32 5.37
N ILE A 78 -3.91 20.03 6.38
CA ILE A 78 -3.14 19.45 7.48
C ILE A 78 -3.99 18.43 8.24
N ALA A 79 -5.20 18.82 8.64
CA ALA A 79 -6.11 17.95 9.38
C ALA A 79 -6.45 16.68 8.59
N THR A 80 -6.76 16.82 7.31
CA THR A 80 -7.06 15.68 6.43
C THR A 80 -5.85 14.77 6.27
N TYR A 81 -4.66 15.33 6.02
CA TYR A 81 -3.42 14.57 5.90
C TYR A 81 -3.09 13.79 7.18
N SER A 82 -3.25 14.41 8.35
CA SER A 82 -3.04 13.76 9.65
C SER A 82 -4.03 12.62 9.89
N LEU A 83 -5.30 12.78 9.51
CA LEU A 83 -6.30 11.71 9.63
C LEU A 83 -5.97 10.51 8.75
N VAL A 84 -5.57 10.75 7.50
CA VAL A 84 -5.19 9.68 6.56
C VAL A 84 -3.89 8.99 6.99
N SER A 85 -2.95 9.74 7.57
CA SER A 85 -1.65 9.20 8.01
C SER A 85 -1.71 8.33 9.27
N LEU A 86 -2.84 8.31 9.99
CA LEU A 86 -3.07 7.47 11.18
C LEU A 86 -3.53 6.06 10.83
N ASP A 87 -3.91 5.79 9.58
CA ASP A 87 -4.23 4.43 9.13
C ASP A 87 -2.94 3.61 9.04
N HIS A 88 -2.64 2.91 10.13
CA HIS A 88 -1.56 1.94 10.18
C HIS A 88 -1.81 0.85 9.12
N PRO A 89 -0.80 0.49 8.31
CA PRO A 89 -0.92 -0.66 7.40
C PRO A 89 -1.22 -1.87 8.27
N LYS A 90 -2.30 -2.57 7.96
CA LYS A 90 -2.68 -3.79 8.67
C LYS A 90 -1.84 -4.92 8.12
N ASP A 91 -1.41 -5.80 9.01
CA ASP A 91 -0.85 -7.08 8.61
C ASP A 91 -1.95 -7.88 7.93
N VAL A 92 -1.69 -8.31 6.70
CA VAL A 92 -2.61 -9.09 5.89
C VAL A 92 -2.01 -10.44 5.56
N GLU A 93 -2.84 -11.46 5.65
CA GLU A 93 -2.47 -12.81 5.23
C GLU A 93 -2.45 -12.85 3.70
N ILE A 94 -1.30 -13.22 3.14
CA ILE A 94 -1.09 -13.40 1.72
C ILE A 94 -1.04 -14.90 1.44
N LYS A 95 -1.78 -15.35 0.43
CA LYS A 95 -1.79 -16.75 -0.03
C LYS A 95 -1.59 -16.82 -1.52
N ILE A 96 -0.60 -17.59 -1.95
CA ILE A 96 -0.42 -18.00 -3.35
C ILE A 96 -1.04 -19.38 -3.49
N SER A 97 -2.01 -19.49 -4.39
CA SER A 97 -2.72 -20.74 -4.70
C SER A 97 -2.57 -21.07 -6.18
N ASN A 98 -2.95 -22.29 -6.59
CA ASN A 98 -2.84 -22.70 -7.99
C ASN A 98 -3.77 -21.92 -8.95
N ILE A 99 -4.75 -21.19 -8.41
CA ILE A 99 -5.73 -20.41 -9.20
C ILE A 99 -5.49 -18.89 -9.17
N GLY A 100 -4.61 -18.42 -8.28
CA GLY A 100 -4.32 -17.00 -8.12
C GLY A 100 -3.75 -16.62 -6.76
N ILE A 101 -3.66 -15.31 -6.53
CA ILE A 101 -3.09 -14.70 -5.33
C ILE A 101 -4.20 -14.08 -4.50
N LYS A 102 -4.22 -14.35 -3.19
CA LYS A 102 -5.15 -13.75 -2.22
C LYS A 102 -4.34 -12.84 -1.29
N VAL A 103 -4.78 -11.60 -1.14
CA VAL A 103 -4.18 -10.59 -0.24
C VAL A 103 -5.26 -10.15 0.74
N GLY A 104 -5.21 -10.66 1.96
CA GLY A 104 -6.24 -10.49 2.97
C GLY A 104 -7.61 -10.96 2.47
N ALA A 105 -8.54 -10.02 2.28
CA ALA A 105 -9.89 -10.28 1.78
C ALA A 105 -10.01 -10.20 0.24
N ARG A 106 -8.99 -9.70 -0.47
CA ARG A 106 -9.00 -9.53 -1.92
C ARG A 106 -8.43 -10.77 -2.61
N LYS A 107 -9.04 -11.16 -3.74
CA LYS A 107 -8.66 -12.33 -4.54
C LYS A 107 -8.33 -11.89 -5.96
N TYR A 108 -7.14 -12.23 -6.42
CA TYR A 108 -6.61 -11.90 -7.73
C TYR A 108 -6.37 -13.19 -8.52
N PRO A 109 -7.31 -13.58 -9.41
CA PRO A 109 -7.10 -14.74 -10.28
C PRO A 109 -5.96 -14.46 -11.27
N TYR A 110 -5.18 -15.48 -11.62
CA TYR A 110 -4.07 -15.33 -12.57
C TYR A 110 -4.51 -14.77 -13.92
N SER A 111 -5.71 -15.09 -14.38
CA SER A 111 -6.30 -14.55 -15.61
C SER A 111 -6.48 -13.03 -15.63
N ARG A 112 -6.54 -12.39 -14.46
CA ARG A 112 -6.58 -10.91 -14.34
C ARG A 112 -5.20 -10.30 -14.17
N ILE A 113 -4.19 -11.06 -13.76
CA ILE A 113 -2.85 -10.53 -13.55
C ILE A 113 -2.16 -10.48 -14.92
N ARG A 114 -1.74 -9.29 -15.31
CA ARG A 114 -1.04 -9.06 -16.59
C ARG A 114 0.42 -9.41 -16.51
N ALA A 115 1.06 -9.08 -15.39
CA ALA A 115 2.46 -9.30 -15.17
C ALA A 115 2.81 -9.13 -13.69
N PHE A 116 3.96 -9.66 -13.29
CA PHE A 116 4.55 -9.40 -11.99
C PHE A 116 6.04 -9.02 -12.12
N TRP A 117 6.61 -8.39 -11.09
CA TRP A 117 8.04 -8.15 -10.96
C TRP A 117 8.45 -8.08 -9.51
N LEU A 118 9.71 -8.42 -9.24
CA LEU A 118 10.32 -8.34 -7.93
C LEU A 118 11.22 -7.11 -7.82
N ILE A 119 11.05 -6.35 -6.74
CA ILE A 119 11.91 -5.21 -6.40
C ILE A 119 12.79 -5.64 -5.24
N TYR A 120 14.10 -5.51 -5.44
CA TYR A 120 15.13 -5.83 -4.46
C TYR A 120 15.66 -4.52 -3.85
N GLU A 121 15.16 -4.12 -2.67
CA GLU A 121 15.68 -2.96 -1.94
C GLU A 121 16.61 -3.42 -0.79
N LEU A 122 17.91 -3.07 -0.87
CA LEU A 122 18.85 -3.21 0.25
C LEU A 122 18.52 -2.13 1.32
N PRO A 123 18.60 -2.39 2.65
CA PRO A 123 19.27 -3.51 3.30
C PRO A 123 18.39 -4.69 3.71
N HIS A 124 17.06 -4.69 3.56
CA HIS A 124 16.15 -5.87 3.57
C HIS A 124 14.71 -5.40 3.26
N VAL A 125 14.26 -5.43 2.00
CA VAL A 125 12.87 -5.77 1.62
C VAL A 125 12.84 -6.26 0.16
N GLU A 126 12.31 -7.46 -0.08
CA GLU A 126 11.92 -7.91 -1.42
C GLU A 126 10.41 -7.79 -1.56
N THR A 127 9.97 -7.04 -2.56
CA THR A 127 8.54 -6.81 -2.80
C THR A 127 8.11 -7.42 -4.11
N LEU A 128 7.02 -8.16 -4.07
CA LEU A 128 6.32 -8.68 -5.23
C LEU A 128 5.29 -7.65 -5.69
N ASN A 129 5.48 -7.11 -6.89
CA ASN A 129 4.54 -6.21 -7.50
C ASN A 129 3.75 -6.94 -8.58
N ILE A 130 2.42 -6.81 -8.55
CA ILE A 130 1.53 -7.40 -9.55
C ILE A 130 0.69 -6.33 -10.23
N ARG A 131 0.58 -6.44 -11.56
CA ARG A 131 -0.25 -5.56 -12.37
C ARG A 131 -1.56 -6.26 -12.73
N VAL A 132 -2.68 -5.73 -12.27
CA VAL A 132 -4.00 -6.34 -12.48
C VAL A 132 -4.79 -5.60 -13.56
N ARG A 133 -5.43 -6.34 -14.48
CA ARG A 133 -6.27 -5.78 -15.54
C ARG A 133 -7.55 -5.18 -14.96
N GLY A 134 -7.80 -3.90 -15.26
CA GLY A 134 -9.04 -3.22 -14.91
C GLY A 134 -9.07 -2.58 -13.53
N GLU A 135 -7.97 -2.66 -12.77
CA GLU A 135 -7.79 -1.82 -11.59
C GLU A 135 -7.17 -0.48 -12.02
N LEU A 136 -7.90 0.61 -11.77
CA LEU A 136 -7.39 1.98 -11.94
C LEU A 136 -6.34 2.35 -10.87
N ALA A 137 -6.21 1.53 -9.81
CA ALA A 137 -5.49 1.85 -8.58
C ALA A 137 -3.95 1.69 -8.66
N GLY A 138 -3.40 1.37 -9.83
CA GLY A 138 -1.96 1.13 -9.99
C GLY A 138 -1.55 -0.31 -9.67
N ASP A 139 -0.25 -0.53 -9.61
CA ASP A 139 0.36 -1.84 -9.35
C ASP A 139 0.24 -2.20 -7.86
N ILE A 140 -0.10 -3.45 -7.55
CA ILE A 140 -0.25 -3.91 -6.16
C ILE A 140 1.11 -4.39 -5.66
N THR A 141 1.61 -3.77 -4.60
CA THR A 141 2.85 -4.17 -3.94
C THR A 141 2.58 -5.08 -2.75
N ILE A 142 3.23 -6.23 -2.72
CA ILE A 142 3.13 -7.26 -1.69
C ILE A 142 4.51 -7.45 -1.08
N GLN A 143 4.64 -7.40 0.24
CA GLN A 143 5.91 -7.65 0.93
C GLN A 143 6.12 -9.15 1.12
N LEU A 144 7.36 -9.62 0.92
CA LEU A 144 7.72 -11.03 1.10
C LEU A 144 8.07 -11.37 2.56
N ASP A 145 8.44 -10.38 3.38
CA ASP A 145 8.69 -10.48 4.84
C ASP A 145 9.39 -11.78 5.29
N GLY A 146 10.59 -12.01 4.76
CA GLY A 146 11.41 -13.19 5.08
C GLY A 146 11.12 -14.44 4.24
N GLN A 147 10.16 -14.40 3.32
CA GLN A 147 10.01 -15.43 2.28
C GLN A 147 11.11 -15.34 1.24
N ASN A 148 11.52 -16.51 0.72
CA ASN A 148 12.54 -16.58 -0.32
C ASN A 148 11.95 -16.03 -1.65
N PRO A 149 12.46 -14.91 -2.17
CA PRO A 149 11.96 -14.29 -3.39
C PRO A 149 12.10 -15.20 -4.61
N SER A 150 13.11 -16.08 -4.61
CA SER A 150 13.40 -17.00 -5.70
C SER A 150 12.32 -18.09 -5.79
N GLU A 151 11.89 -18.61 -4.64
CA GLU A 151 10.81 -19.60 -4.58
C GLU A 151 9.49 -19.00 -5.07
N VAL A 152 9.19 -17.76 -4.66
CA VAL A 152 8.01 -17.04 -5.15
C VAL A 152 8.10 -16.75 -6.65
N ARG A 153 9.29 -16.38 -7.15
CA ARG A 153 9.53 -16.16 -8.58
C ARG A 153 9.24 -17.42 -9.37
N GLU A 154 9.79 -18.56 -8.98
CA GLU A 154 9.61 -19.84 -9.68
C GLU A 154 8.12 -20.24 -9.79
N ILE A 155 7.37 -20.14 -8.70
CA ILE A 155 5.94 -20.46 -8.66
C ILE A 155 5.14 -19.52 -9.59
N LEU A 156 5.47 -18.23 -9.61
CA LEU A 156 4.74 -17.24 -10.38
C LEU A 156 5.10 -17.24 -11.87
N MET A 157 6.37 -17.50 -12.21
CA MET A 157 6.84 -17.59 -13.61
C MET A 157 6.12 -18.70 -14.39
N GLU A 158 5.71 -19.79 -13.71
CA GLU A 158 4.94 -20.87 -14.34
C GLU A 158 3.51 -20.43 -14.71
N LYS A 159 2.97 -19.40 -14.06
CA LYS A 159 1.54 -19.02 -14.16
C LYS A 159 1.31 -17.66 -14.83
N ILE A 160 2.26 -16.74 -14.75
CA ILE A 160 2.13 -15.33 -15.16
C ILE A 160 3.46 -14.86 -15.78
N PRO A 161 3.46 -13.99 -16.79
CA PRO A 161 4.70 -13.39 -17.29
C PRO A 161 5.36 -12.43 -16.27
N GLU A 162 6.69 -12.48 -16.21
CA GLU A 162 7.52 -11.53 -15.46
C GLU A 162 7.89 -10.31 -16.32
N LEU A 163 7.81 -9.11 -15.75
CA LEU A 163 8.27 -7.85 -16.37
C LEU A 163 9.58 -7.40 -15.74
N GLU A 164 10.71 -7.69 -16.39
CA GLU A 164 12.02 -7.20 -15.96
C GLU A 164 12.17 -5.71 -16.32
N GLY A 165 12.68 -4.89 -15.39
CA GLY A 165 13.08 -3.49 -15.67
C GLY A 165 12.18 -2.37 -15.11
N GLN A 166 11.12 -2.67 -14.36
CA GLN A 166 10.29 -1.64 -13.69
C GLN A 166 10.88 -1.12 -12.36
N ASN A 167 12.14 -1.44 -12.07
CA ASN A 167 12.84 -1.05 -10.84
C ASN A 167 13.30 0.40 -10.81
N GLU A 168 13.29 1.13 -11.93
CA GLU A 168 13.59 2.55 -11.90
C GLU A 168 12.30 3.33 -11.68
N LYS A 169 11.96 3.54 -10.40
CA LYS A 169 11.02 4.61 -10.03
C LYS A 169 11.51 5.87 -10.75
N PHE A 170 10.63 6.58 -11.45
CA PHE A 170 10.97 7.89 -12.04
C PHE A 170 11.68 8.82 -11.05
N SER A 171 11.45 8.64 -9.74
CA SER A 171 12.20 9.31 -8.67
C SER A 171 13.71 9.04 -8.70
N ASP A 172 14.17 7.80 -8.93
CA ASP A 172 15.61 7.47 -8.94
C ASP A 172 16.32 8.05 -10.17
N ILE A 173 15.63 8.09 -11.31
CA ILE A 173 16.12 8.78 -12.51
C ILE A 173 16.24 10.29 -12.23
N LEU A 174 15.24 10.87 -11.55
CA LEU A 174 15.29 12.27 -11.13
C LEU A 174 16.41 12.53 -10.12
N PHE A 175 16.62 11.67 -9.12
CA PHE A 175 17.72 11.80 -8.15
C PHE A 175 19.10 11.68 -8.83
N ARG A 176 19.24 10.81 -9.84
CA ARG A 176 20.49 10.64 -10.60
C ARG A 176 20.79 11.83 -11.53
N LEU A 177 19.76 12.44 -12.12
CA LEU A 177 19.89 13.65 -12.93
C LEU A 177 20.10 14.91 -12.08
N LEU A 178 19.55 14.95 -10.88
CA LEU A 178 19.68 16.09 -9.96
C LEU A 178 20.97 16.08 -9.12
N LYS A 179 21.81 15.05 -9.26
CA LYS A 179 23.20 14.95 -8.75
C LYS A 179 23.48 15.90 -7.57
N LEU A 180 22.81 15.62 -6.45
CA LEU A 180 23.13 16.04 -5.09
C LEU A 180 23.17 14.78 -4.24
#